data_AF-A0A7Y9NLP6-F1
#
_entry.id   AF-A0A7Y9NLP6-F1
#
_cell.length_a   1.000
_cell.length_b   1.000
_cell.length_c   1.000
_cell.angle_alpha   90.00
_cell.angle_beta   90.00
_cell.angle_gamma   90.00
#
_symmetry.space_group_name_H-M   'P 1'
#
loop_
_entity.id
_entity.type
_entity.pdbx_description
1 polymer ?
#
loop_
_entity_poly.entity_id
_entity_poly.type
_entity_poly.pdbx_seq_one_letter_code
_entity_poly.pdbx_strand_id
1 'polypeptide(L)'
;MLADAIRQVFESPITALLICLLLGAVAVSGRFSLKIAQILLVSALFVGLFGIWSHDLTVSLSLLWSVVLLLLLLATGWWLRQPARTLELRVSDIKVISLPKSLGEMLTVQVFFKNLSERTIAMRNIVWAQTRQIPSTLDEEKIIENELWEIVSESLSTRGRDADMPTVNDGESNQVFESSTFGAEELMSFAKGTHAVYFGAIMQDRKRRKNLIEMLFFVGKDGRVHYCSQHNKP
;
A
#
# COMPACT_ATOMS: atom_id res chain seq x y z
N MET A 1 -19.84 34.70 32.77
CA MET A 1 -18.38 34.88 32.96
C MET A 1 -17.57 34.46 31.74
N LEU A 2 -17.53 33.18 31.34
CA LEU A 2 -16.77 32.79 30.13
C LEU A 2 -17.39 33.35 28.83
N ALA A 3 -18.73 33.31 28.71
CA ALA A 3 -19.44 33.84 27.54
C ALA A 3 -19.26 35.37 27.37
N ASP A 4 -19.19 36.11 28.48
CA ASP A 4 -19.00 37.57 28.46
C ASP A 4 -17.57 37.95 28.08
N ALA A 5 -16.58 37.19 28.55
CA ALA A 5 -15.18 37.35 28.16
C ALA A 5 -14.97 37.01 26.67
N ILE A 6 -15.61 35.95 26.17
CA ILE A 6 -15.60 35.61 24.74
C ILE A 6 -16.21 36.75 23.94
N ARG A 7 -17.38 37.25 24.33
CA ARG A 7 -18.05 38.36 23.65
C ARG A 7 -17.16 39.60 23.57
N GLN A 8 -16.48 39.97 24.66
CA GLN A 8 -15.59 41.12 24.73
C GLN A 8 -14.35 40.98 23.83
N VAL A 9 -13.82 39.77 23.66
CA VAL A 9 -12.71 39.49 22.73
C VAL A 9 -13.16 39.61 21.26
N PHE A 10 -14.44 39.32 20.98
CA PHE A 10 -15.04 39.39 19.65
C PHE A 10 -15.71 40.75 19.33
N GLU A 11 -15.68 41.72 20.25
CA GLU A 11 -16.16 43.09 20.00
C GLU A 11 -15.26 43.87 19.04
N SER A 12 -13.96 43.53 18.98
CA SER A 12 -13.06 44.11 17.99
C SER A 12 -12.97 43.23 16.73
N PRO A 13 -13.33 43.74 15.54
CA PRO A 13 -13.24 42.95 14.31
C PRO A 13 -11.79 42.57 13.98
N ILE A 14 -10.82 43.38 14.42
CA ILE A 14 -9.39 43.15 14.20
C ILE A 14 -8.91 41.92 14.99
N THR A 15 -9.35 41.77 16.24
CA THR A 15 -8.98 40.61 17.07
C THR A 15 -9.61 39.32 16.53
N ALA A 16 -10.87 39.37 16.09
CA ALA A 16 -11.54 38.23 15.45
C ALA A 16 -10.80 37.78 14.18
N LEU A 17 -10.38 38.73 13.34
CA LEU A 17 -9.66 38.47 12.10
C LEU A 17 -8.26 37.89 12.37
N LEU A 18 -7.57 38.41 13.39
CA LEU A 18 -6.25 37.91 13.82
C LEU A 18 -6.33 36.48 14.36
N ILE A 19 -7.35 36.17 15.17
CA ILE A 19 -7.61 34.80 15.67
C ILE A 19 -7.94 33.86 14.50
N CYS A 20 -8.77 34.30 13.55
CA CYS A 20 -9.10 33.52 12.35
C CYS A 20 -7.85 33.21 11.51
N LEU A 21 -6.98 34.20 11.27
CA LEU A 21 -5.73 34.03 10.53
C LEU A 21 -4.76 33.08 11.26
N LEU A 22 -4.62 33.20 12.58
CA LEU A 22 -3.78 32.29 13.36
C LEU A 22 -4.30 30.85 13.30
N LEU A 23 -5.60 30.64 13.44
CA LEU A 23 -6.22 29.31 13.32
C LEU A 23 -6.02 28.72 11.92
N GLY A 24 -6.19 29.53 10.86
CA GLY A 24 -5.93 29.12 9.48
C GLY A 24 -4.46 28.77 9.25
N ALA A 25 -3.54 29.60 9.72
CA ALA A 25 -2.10 29.36 9.60
C ALA A 25 -1.66 28.10 10.35
N VAL A 26 -2.21 27.85 11.56
CA VAL A 26 -1.96 26.62 12.32
C VAL A 26 -2.55 25.42 11.59
N ALA A 27 -3.75 25.52 11.04
CA ALA A 27 -4.39 24.43 10.28
C ALA A 27 -3.58 24.01 9.05
N VAL A 28 -2.94 24.96 8.36
CA VAL A 28 -2.14 24.73 7.15
C VAL A 28 -0.70 24.30 7.46
N SER A 29 -0.07 24.90 8.47
CA SER A 29 1.34 24.62 8.82
C SER A 29 1.54 23.38 9.71
N GLY A 30 0.52 23.01 10.48
CA GLY A 30 0.60 21.86 11.36
C GLY A 30 0.52 20.54 10.59
N ARG A 31 1.33 19.55 11.01
CA ARG A 31 1.22 18.15 10.55
C ARG A 31 -0.02 17.46 11.17
N PHE A 32 -1.18 18.08 11.06
CA PHE A 32 -2.42 17.56 11.61
C PHE A 32 -3.03 16.51 10.71
N SER A 33 -3.81 15.60 11.30
CA SER A 33 -4.67 14.70 10.52
C SER A 33 -5.71 15.52 9.74
N LEU A 34 -6.14 15.02 8.57
CA LEU A 34 -7.12 15.70 7.70
C LEU A 34 -8.38 16.14 8.47
N LYS A 35 -8.87 15.29 9.38
CA LYS A 35 -10.06 15.58 10.19
C LYS A 35 -9.83 16.78 11.12
N ILE A 36 -8.66 16.85 11.77
CA ILE A 36 -8.31 17.93 12.70
C ILE A 36 -8.12 19.24 11.93
N ALA A 37 -7.42 19.20 10.78
CA ALA A 37 -7.25 20.36 9.92
C ALA A 37 -8.59 20.92 9.41
N GLN A 38 -9.52 20.05 9.02
CA GLN A 38 -10.87 20.45 8.61
C GLN A 38 -11.67 21.08 9.76
N ILE A 39 -11.61 20.50 10.97
CA ILE A 39 -12.27 21.07 12.14
C ILE A 39 -11.69 22.47 12.44
N LEU A 40 -10.37 22.63 12.44
CA LEU A 40 -9.70 23.92 12.65
C LEU A 40 -10.11 24.97 11.60
N LEU A 41 -10.19 24.58 10.32
CA LEU A 41 -10.63 25.47 9.23
C LEU A 41 -12.10 25.87 9.38
N VAL A 42 -12.98 24.93 9.74
CA VAL A 42 -14.40 25.22 10.00
C VAL A 42 -14.54 26.14 11.22
N SER A 43 -13.79 25.91 12.30
CA SER A 43 -13.78 26.79 13.47
C SER A 43 -13.26 28.18 13.13
N ALA A 44 -12.20 28.31 12.33
CA ALA A 44 -11.70 29.60 11.86
C ALA A 44 -12.77 30.35 11.03
N LEU A 45 -13.50 29.63 10.19
CA LEU A 45 -14.60 30.19 9.39
C LEU A 45 -15.75 30.70 10.26
N PHE A 46 -16.15 29.96 11.31
CA PHE A 46 -17.17 30.43 12.26
C PHE A 46 -16.73 31.69 13.02
N VAL A 47 -15.48 31.73 13.49
CA VAL A 47 -14.87 32.89 14.16
C VAL A 47 -14.87 34.11 13.24
N GLY A 48 -14.50 33.92 11.97
CA GLY A 48 -14.53 34.97 10.96
C GLY A 48 -15.95 35.49 10.69
N LEU A 49 -16.91 34.59 10.44
CA LEU A 49 -18.32 34.97 10.19
C LEU A 49 -18.95 35.70 11.38
N PHE A 50 -18.67 35.26 12.60
CA PHE A 50 -19.22 35.89 13.80
C PHE A 50 -18.65 37.30 14.02
N GLY A 51 -17.35 37.49 13.80
CA GLY A 51 -16.71 38.82 13.87
C GLY A 51 -17.19 39.80 12.79
N ILE A 52 -17.72 39.30 11.67
CA ILE A 52 -18.32 40.13 10.61
C ILE A 52 -19.76 40.49 10.96
N TRP A 53 -20.53 39.52 11.44
CA TRP A 53 -21.94 39.70 11.74
C TRP A 53 -22.18 40.68 12.91
N SER A 54 -21.18 40.88 13.77
CA SER A 54 -21.23 41.83 14.87
C SER A 54 -21.05 43.30 14.45
N HIS A 55 -20.76 43.60 13.17
CA HIS A 55 -20.60 44.97 12.68
C HIS A 55 -21.40 45.25 11.41
N ASP A 56 -22.27 46.26 11.49
CA ASP A 56 -22.93 46.88 10.35
C ASP A 56 -21.91 47.73 9.57
N LEU A 57 -21.99 47.66 8.23
CA LEU A 57 -21.46 48.59 7.21
C LEU A 57 -20.25 48.14 6.37
N THR A 58 -20.47 48.23 5.05
CA THR A 58 -19.59 48.68 3.93
C THR A 58 -18.17 48.13 3.74
N VAL A 59 -17.66 47.28 4.64
CA VAL A 59 -16.40 46.52 4.49
C VAL A 59 -16.61 45.24 3.64
N SER A 60 -17.72 45.19 2.90
CA SER A 60 -18.22 44.01 2.22
C SER A 60 -17.27 43.47 1.15
N LEU A 61 -16.49 44.33 0.47
CA LEU A 61 -15.64 43.88 -0.64
C LEU A 61 -14.37 43.15 -0.17
N SER A 62 -13.63 43.71 0.81
CA SER A 62 -12.42 43.07 1.35
C SER A 62 -12.76 41.78 2.10
N LEU A 63 -13.92 41.74 2.73
CA LEU A 63 -14.44 40.53 3.38
C LEU A 63 -14.83 39.45 2.39
N LEU A 64 -15.48 39.82 1.28
CA LEU A 64 -15.80 38.89 0.21
C LEU A 64 -14.53 38.28 -0.39
N TRP A 65 -13.48 39.09 -0.60
CA TRP A 65 -12.18 38.59 -1.05
C TRP A 65 -11.52 37.65 -0.05
N SER A 66 -11.65 37.89 1.27
CA SER A 66 -11.11 36.99 2.28
C SER A 66 -11.83 35.63 2.31
N VAL A 67 -13.15 35.61 2.12
CA VAL A 67 -13.96 34.38 2.02
C VAL A 67 -13.64 33.63 0.73
N VAL A 68 -13.50 34.34 -0.40
CA VAL A 68 -13.09 33.75 -1.69
C VAL A 68 -11.68 33.17 -1.60
N LEU A 69 -10.74 33.87 -0.97
CA LEU A 69 -9.37 33.38 -0.75
C LEU A 69 -9.38 32.12 0.14
N LEU A 70 -10.20 32.10 1.19
CA LEU A 70 -10.35 30.94 2.08
C LEU A 70 -10.98 29.74 1.34
N LEU A 71 -11.98 29.96 0.49
CA LEU A 71 -12.58 28.92 -0.36
C LEU A 71 -11.56 28.39 -1.40
N LEU A 72 -10.74 29.26 -1.97
CA LEU A 72 -9.63 28.88 -2.85
C LEU A 72 -8.55 28.09 -2.11
N LEU A 73 -8.23 28.46 -0.86
CA LEU A 73 -7.31 27.71 0.00
C LEU A 73 -7.89 26.35 0.43
N LEU A 74 -9.21 26.27 0.67
CA LEU A 74 -9.90 25.01 0.91
C LEU A 74 -9.92 24.13 -0.33
N ALA A 75 -10.15 24.70 -1.52
CA ALA A 75 -10.13 24.00 -2.80
C ALA A 75 -8.71 23.52 -3.16
N THR A 76 -7.69 24.33 -2.92
CA THR A 76 -6.28 23.94 -3.11
C THR A 76 -5.81 22.98 -2.03
N GLY A 77 -6.32 23.07 -0.80
CA GLY A 77 -6.15 22.06 0.26
C GLY A 77 -6.79 20.72 -0.09
N TRP A 78 -7.90 20.74 -0.84
CA TRP A 78 -8.48 19.54 -1.46
C TRP A 78 -7.56 18.95 -2.54
N TRP A 79 -6.79 19.79 -3.23
CA TRP A 79 -5.76 19.40 -4.20
C TRP A 79 -4.46 18.90 -3.55
N LEU A 80 -4.13 19.40 -2.36
CA LEU A 80 -3.04 18.91 -1.51
C LEU A 80 -3.38 17.60 -0.78
N ARG A 81 -4.53 17.00 -1.07
CA ARG A 81 -4.82 15.61 -0.69
C ARG A 81 -3.75 14.74 -1.33
N GLN A 82 -2.66 14.51 -0.61
CA GLN A 82 -1.67 13.52 -1.00
C GLN A 82 -2.45 12.26 -1.34
N PRO A 83 -2.33 11.71 -2.56
CA PRO A 83 -3.02 10.49 -2.93
C PRO A 83 -2.70 9.50 -1.81
N ALA A 84 -3.76 8.95 -1.20
CA ALA A 84 -3.66 8.18 0.02
C ALA A 84 -2.50 7.19 -0.14
N ARG A 85 -1.35 7.47 0.51
CA ARG A 85 -0.08 6.78 0.24
C ARG A 85 -0.37 5.28 0.19
N THR A 86 -0.31 4.73 -1.01
CA THR A 86 -0.72 3.36 -1.28
C THR A 86 0.24 2.48 -0.52
N LEU A 87 -0.27 1.49 0.21
CA LEU A 87 0.61 0.46 0.76
C LEU A 87 1.20 -0.24 -0.46
N GLU A 88 2.50 -0.11 -0.64
CA GLU A 88 3.21 -0.58 -1.81
C GLU A 88 4.38 -1.42 -1.33
N LEU A 89 4.22 -2.73 -1.49
CA LEU A 89 5.27 -3.69 -1.26
C LEU A 89 5.63 -4.25 -2.64
N ARG A 90 6.90 -4.22 -3.01
CA ARG A 90 7.36 -4.77 -4.29
C ARG A 90 8.34 -5.89 -4.04
N VAL A 91 8.35 -6.85 -4.94
CA VAL A 91 9.46 -7.81 -5.05
C VAL A 91 10.69 -7.03 -5.54
N SER A 92 11.76 -7.01 -4.76
CA SER A 92 13.01 -6.35 -5.13
C SER A 92 13.95 -7.29 -5.87
N ASP A 93 14.02 -8.55 -5.44
CA ASP A 93 14.92 -9.55 -6.01
C ASP A 93 14.41 -10.98 -5.71
N ILE A 94 14.83 -11.94 -6.52
CA ILE A 94 14.58 -13.37 -6.30
C ILE A 94 15.90 -14.12 -6.50
N LYS A 95 16.39 -14.76 -5.45
CA LYS A 95 17.66 -15.52 -5.47
C LYS A 95 17.39 -17.00 -5.32
N VAL A 96 17.95 -17.81 -6.22
CA VAL A 96 17.98 -19.26 -6.06
C VAL A 96 19.10 -19.61 -5.08
N ILE A 97 18.74 -20.18 -3.92
CA ILE A 97 19.69 -20.59 -2.87
C ILE A 97 20.32 -21.93 -3.24
N SER A 98 19.49 -22.90 -3.63
CA SER A 98 19.92 -24.26 -3.97
C SER A 98 19.19 -24.76 -5.19
N LEU A 99 19.92 -25.44 -6.07
CA LEU A 99 19.36 -26.22 -7.17
C LEU A 99 19.45 -27.71 -6.80
N PRO A 100 18.44 -28.51 -7.16
CA PRO A 100 18.47 -29.94 -6.93
C PRO A 100 19.53 -30.60 -7.82
N LYS A 101 20.49 -31.27 -7.20
CA LYS A 101 21.57 -32.03 -7.87
C LYS A 101 21.46 -33.52 -7.59
N SER A 102 20.79 -33.89 -6.50
CA SER A 102 20.57 -35.28 -6.12
C SER A 102 19.10 -35.59 -5.80
N LEU A 103 18.78 -36.87 -5.77
CA LEU A 103 17.45 -37.37 -5.42
C LEU A 103 17.05 -36.92 -4.01
N GLY A 104 15.82 -36.45 -3.87
CA GLY A 104 15.32 -36.00 -2.58
C GLY A 104 15.72 -34.57 -2.21
N GLU A 105 16.57 -33.89 -2.99
CA GLU A 105 16.84 -32.47 -2.78
C GLU A 105 15.65 -31.59 -3.22
N MET A 106 15.57 -30.41 -2.61
CA MET A 106 14.58 -29.37 -2.91
C MET A 106 15.25 -28.20 -3.62
N LEU A 107 14.50 -27.57 -4.52
CA LEU A 107 14.84 -26.25 -5.06
C LEU A 107 14.43 -25.20 -4.02
N THR A 108 15.39 -24.43 -3.53
CA THR A 108 15.13 -23.38 -2.55
C THR A 108 15.33 -22.00 -3.19
N VAL A 109 14.33 -21.14 -3.05
CA VAL A 109 14.31 -19.78 -3.59
C VAL A 109 14.03 -18.79 -2.48
N GLN A 110 14.78 -17.70 -2.46
CA GLN A 110 14.58 -16.58 -1.54
C GLN A 110 14.05 -15.38 -2.30
N VAL A 111 12.87 -14.90 -1.91
CA VAL A 111 12.26 -13.69 -2.46
C VAL A 111 12.47 -12.55 -1.50
N PHE A 112 12.98 -11.44 -2.02
CA PHE A 112 13.19 -10.20 -1.30
C PHE A 112 12.06 -9.23 -1.61
N PHE A 113 11.57 -8.58 -0.56
CA PHE A 113 10.49 -7.62 -0.60
C PHE A 113 11.01 -6.29 -0.11
N LYS A 114 10.71 -5.23 -0.85
CA LYS A 114 11.00 -3.86 -0.45
C LYS A 114 9.70 -3.15 -0.15
N ASN A 115 9.59 -2.67 1.09
CA ASN A 115 8.51 -1.80 1.48
C ASN A 115 8.78 -0.39 0.94
N LEU A 116 7.99 0.04 -0.04
CA LEU A 116 8.04 1.40 -0.58
C LEU A 116 7.10 2.34 0.17
N SER A 117 6.27 1.80 1.07
CA SER A 117 5.49 2.63 1.96
C SER A 117 6.34 3.06 3.17
N GLU A 118 6.28 4.33 3.53
CA GLU A 118 6.85 4.86 4.80
C GLU A 118 6.04 4.38 6.03
N ARG A 119 5.55 3.14 6.00
CA ARG A 119 4.65 2.55 6.99
C ARG A 119 4.96 1.07 7.13
N THR A 120 4.94 0.58 8.36
CA THR A 120 4.96 -0.86 8.65
C THR A 120 3.77 -1.56 7.98
N ILE A 121 4.08 -2.59 7.18
CA ILE A 121 3.09 -3.46 6.56
C ILE A 121 2.97 -4.73 7.41
N ALA A 122 1.81 -4.90 8.04
CA ALA A 122 1.49 -6.14 8.73
C ALA A 122 0.97 -7.16 7.70
N MET A 123 1.83 -8.13 7.36
CA MET A 123 1.45 -9.24 6.50
C MET A 123 0.52 -10.18 7.27
N ARG A 124 -0.54 -10.64 6.61
CA ARG A 124 -1.44 -11.64 7.20
C ARG A 124 -1.11 -13.03 6.74
N ASN A 125 -1.08 -13.23 5.43
CA ASN A 125 -0.91 -14.52 4.80
C ASN A 125 0.07 -14.35 3.64
N ILE A 126 1.01 -15.29 3.56
CA ILE A 126 1.75 -15.58 2.33
C ILE A 126 1.33 -16.99 1.96
N VAL A 127 0.61 -17.09 0.85
CA VAL A 127 0.24 -18.37 0.29
C VAL A 127 1.08 -18.55 -0.95
N TRP A 128 1.68 -19.72 -1.05
CA TRP A 128 2.43 -20.09 -2.23
C TRP A 128 2.03 -21.50 -2.65
N ALA A 129 2.13 -21.73 -3.95
CA ALA A 129 1.96 -23.03 -4.56
C ALA A 129 3.05 -23.20 -5.59
N GLN A 130 3.23 -24.45 -6.02
CA GLN A 130 4.14 -24.76 -7.10
C GLN A 130 3.49 -25.76 -8.04
N THR A 131 3.91 -25.68 -9.30
CA THR A 131 3.61 -26.72 -10.29
C THR A 131 4.86 -27.02 -11.11
N ARG A 132 4.83 -28.22 -11.67
CA ARG A 132 5.96 -28.95 -12.22
C ARG A 132 5.58 -29.40 -13.62
N GLN A 133 5.40 -28.43 -14.51
CA GLN A 133 5.04 -28.66 -15.90
C GLN A 133 5.89 -27.74 -16.76
N ILE A 134 6.37 -28.22 -17.91
CA ILE A 134 6.92 -27.33 -18.93
C ILE A 134 5.85 -27.07 -19.98
N PRO A 135 5.53 -25.79 -20.22
CA PRO A 135 4.75 -25.46 -21.38
C PRO A 135 5.56 -25.71 -22.65
N SER A 136 5.05 -26.57 -23.52
CA SER A 136 5.57 -26.75 -24.87
C SER A 136 5.13 -25.62 -25.81
N THR A 137 4.11 -24.85 -25.41
CA THR A 137 3.56 -23.69 -26.13
C THR A 137 3.26 -22.53 -25.19
N LEU A 138 3.20 -21.30 -25.72
CA LEU A 138 2.80 -20.12 -24.95
C LEU A 138 1.37 -20.24 -24.37
N ASP A 139 0.50 -21.02 -25.00
CA ASP A 139 -0.86 -21.22 -24.50
C ASP A 139 -0.89 -22.21 -23.33
N GLU A 140 -0.04 -23.24 -23.35
CA GLU A 140 0.17 -24.10 -22.18
C GLU A 140 0.77 -23.33 -21.00
N GLU A 141 1.64 -22.35 -21.24
CA GLU A 141 2.20 -21.51 -20.18
C GLU A 141 1.07 -20.78 -19.45
N LYS A 142 0.14 -20.17 -20.21
CA LYS A 142 -1.02 -19.49 -19.63
C LYS A 142 -1.93 -20.44 -18.84
N ILE A 143 -2.08 -21.68 -19.30
CA ILE A 143 -2.88 -22.69 -18.57
C ILE A 143 -2.21 -22.99 -17.23
N ILE A 144 -0.91 -23.26 -17.23
CA ILE A 144 -0.12 -23.48 -16.01
C ILE A 144 -0.21 -22.27 -15.08
N GLU A 145 -0.10 -21.05 -15.63
CA GLU A 145 -0.22 -19.82 -14.86
C GLU A 145 -1.60 -19.70 -14.17
N ASN A 146 -2.68 -20.01 -14.89
CA ASN A 146 -4.04 -19.94 -14.36
C ASN A 146 -4.33 -21.03 -13.34
N GLU A 147 -3.91 -22.28 -13.57
CA GLU A 147 -4.04 -23.37 -12.60
C GLU A 147 -3.31 -23.03 -11.31
N LEU A 148 -2.07 -22.54 -11.43
CA LEU A 148 -1.28 -22.14 -10.26
C LEU A 148 -1.95 -20.98 -9.51
N TRP A 149 -2.52 -20.03 -10.24
CA TRP A 149 -3.28 -18.92 -9.67
C TRP A 149 -4.51 -19.38 -8.89
N GLU A 150 -5.26 -20.34 -9.44
CA GLU A 150 -6.43 -20.94 -8.78
C GLU A 150 -6.03 -21.63 -7.48
N ILE A 151 -4.95 -22.43 -7.48
CA ILE A 151 -4.46 -23.14 -6.28
C ILE A 151 -4.08 -22.14 -5.17
N VAL A 152 -3.35 -21.07 -5.52
CA VAL A 152 -2.93 -20.06 -4.53
C VAL A 152 -4.14 -19.28 -4.01
N SER A 153 -5.09 -18.93 -4.89
CA SER A 153 -6.32 -18.20 -4.53
C SER A 153 -7.24 -19.02 -3.63
N GLU A 154 -7.43 -20.30 -3.94
CA GLU A 154 -8.19 -21.23 -3.12
C GLU A 154 -7.52 -21.43 -1.75
N SER A 155 -6.20 -21.62 -1.74
CA SER A 155 -5.40 -21.75 -0.52
C SER A 155 -5.47 -20.51 0.36
N LEU A 156 -5.59 -19.31 -0.22
CA LEU A 156 -5.80 -18.06 0.52
C LEU A 156 -7.18 -18.01 1.19
N SER A 157 -8.20 -18.55 0.53
CA SER A 157 -9.56 -18.63 1.08
C SER A 157 -9.68 -19.66 2.21
N THR A 158 -8.92 -20.75 2.14
CA THR A 158 -9.00 -21.89 3.08
C THR A 158 -8.07 -21.77 4.28
N ARG A 159 -6.82 -21.29 4.11
CA ARG A 159 -5.83 -21.11 5.20
C ARG A 159 -6.06 -19.86 6.06
N GLY A 160 -7.18 -19.17 5.89
CA GLY A 160 -7.44 -17.82 6.40
C GLY A 160 -7.59 -17.61 7.92
N ARG A 161 -7.02 -18.44 8.82
CA ARG A 161 -7.13 -18.20 10.27
C ARG A 161 -5.85 -17.87 11.04
N ASP A 162 -4.80 -18.69 11.09
CA ASP A 162 -3.86 -18.56 12.23
C ASP A 162 -2.34 -18.65 11.95
N ALA A 163 -1.87 -18.32 10.74
CA ALA A 163 -0.42 -18.18 10.51
C ALA A 163 0.02 -16.73 10.76
N ASP A 164 0.43 -16.40 11.99
CA ASP A 164 1.09 -15.12 12.26
C ASP A 164 2.42 -15.06 11.49
N MET A 165 2.42 -14.28 10.41
CA MET A 165 3.61 -14.00 9.59
C MET A 165 4.38 -12.79 10.14
N PRO A 166 5.69 -12.69 9.86
CA PRO A 166 6.51 -11.57 10.33
C PRO A 166 5.96 -10.23 9.82
N THR A 167 5.99 -9.19 10.67
CA THR A 167 5.71 -7.83 10.24
C THR A 167 6.88 -7.29 9.42
N VAL A 168 6.59 -6.76 8.22
CA VAL A 168 7.61 -6.04 7.43
C VAL A 168 7.66 -4.62 7.96
N ASN A 169 8.63 -4.36 8.86
CA ASN A 169 9.01 -3.01 9.24
C ASN A 169 9.61 -2.28 8.03
N ASP A 170 9.65 -0.94 8.08
CA ASP A 170 10.27 -0.13 7.03
C ASP A 170 11.68 -0.68 6.69
N GLY A 171 11.86 -1.14 5.45
CA GLY A 171 13.07 -1.84 5.03
C GLY A 171 12.81 -3.02 4.07
N GLU A 172 13.80 -3.90 4.01
CA GLU A 172 13.76 -5.15 3.23
C GLU A 172 13.35 -6.31 4.13
N SER A 173 12.44 -7.15 3.64
CA SER A 173 12.10 -8.45 4.22
C SER A 173 12.38 -9.52 3.19
N ASN A 174 12.65 -10.75 3.63
CA ASN A 174 12.77 -11.88 2.73
C ASN A 174 11.88 -13.04 3.17
N GLN A 175 11.57 -13.92 2.23
CA GLN A 175 10.88 -15.18 2.48
C GLN A 175 11.57 -16.27 1.67
N VAL A 176 11.66 -17.45 2.27
CA VAL A 176 12.25 -18.62 1.63
C VAL A 176 11.13 -19.58 1.26
N PHE A 177 11.14 -20.00 0.00
CA PHE A 177 10.22 -20.96 -0.58
C PHE A 177 11.02 -22.19 -0.99
N GLU A 178 10.50 -23.36 -0.64
CA GLU A 178 11.14 -24.64 -0.92
C GLU A 178 10.23 -25.46 -1.80
N SER A 179 10.74 -26.03 -2.88
CA SER A 179 9.96 -26.97 -3.67
C SER A 179 9.72 -28.26 -2.89
N SER A 180 8.80 -29.09 -3.37
CA SER A 180 8.81 -30.49 -2.94
C SER A 180 10.10 -31.16 -3.42
N THR A 181 10.44 -32.31 -2.84
CA THR A 181 11.62 -33.09 -3.23
C THR A 181 11.50 -33.59 -4.66
N PHE A 182 12.63 -33.67 -5.37
CA PHE A 182 12.67 -34.19 -6.74
C PHE A 182 12.73 -35.72 -6.79
N GLY A 183 11.82 -36.31 -7.56
CA GLY A 183 11.91 -37.71 -7.98
C GLY A 183 12.97 -37.92 -9.07
N ALA A 184 13.26 -39.19 -9.40
CA ALA A 184 14.31 -39.53 -10.38
C ALA A 184 14.03 -38.97 -11.78
N GLU A 185 12.81 -39.14 -12.26
CA GLU A 185 12.39 -38.67 -13.58
C GLU A 185 12.36 -37.14 -13.66
N GLU A 186 11.90 -36.49 -12.59
CA GLU A 186 11.84 -35.03 -12.47
C GLU A 186 13.23 -34.43 -12.45
N LEU A 187 14.15 -34.99 -11.66
CA LEU A 187 15.54 -34.54 -11.57
C LEU A 187 16.23 -34.65 -12.93
N MET A 188 16.04 -35.78 -13.62
CA MET A 188 16.60 -36.00 -14.95
C MET A 188 16.03 -35.01 -15.98
N SER A 189 14.73 -34.74 -15.91
CA SER A 189 14.07 -33.78 -16.80
C SER A 189 14.52 -32.34 -16.51
N PHE A 190 14.66 -31.97 -15.24
CA PHE A 190 15.18 -30.67 -14.82
C PHE A 190 16.63 -30.47 -15.29
N ALA A 191 17.49 -31.47 -15.09
CA ALA A 191 18.88 -31.43 -15.57
C ALA A 191 18.98 -31.27 -17.10
N LYS A 192 18.05 -31.88 -17.85
CA LYS A 192 17.96 -31.70 -19.31
C LYS A 192 17.44 -30.32 -19.71
N GLY A 193 16.74 -29.62 -18.82
CA GLY A 193 16.02 -28.37 -19.11
C GLY A 193 14.68 -28.61 -19.79
N THR A 194 14.16 -29.84 -19.66
CA THR A 194 12.81 -30.23 -20.04
C THR A 194 11.88 -30.25 -18.82
N HIS A 195 12.35 -29.75 -17.67
CA HIS A 195 11.53 -29.45 -16.51
C HIS A 195 11.85 -28.05 -15.93
N ALA A 196 10.83 -27.33 -15.48
CA ALA A 196 10.94 -26.08 -14.73
C ALA A 196 9.95 -26.12 -13.56
N VAL A 197 10.31 -25.44 -12.47
CA VAL A 197 9.43 -25.32 -11.29
C VAL A 197 8.83 -23.94 -11.30
N TYR A 198 7.51 -23.88 -11.44
CA TYR A 198 6.71 -22.66 -11.34
C TYR A 198 6.34 -22.42 -9.88
N PHE A 199 6.47 -21.18 -9.45
CA PHE A 199 6.08 -20.69 -8.14
C PHE A 199 5.04 -19.60 -8.32
N GLY A 200 3.94 -19.73 -7.60
CA GLY A 200 2.93 -18.68 -7.46
C GLY A 200 2.88 -18.27 -6.01
N ALA A 201 2.87 -16.96 -5.73
CA ALA A 201 2.65 -16.46 -4.38
C ALA A 201 1.74 -15.24 -4.35
N ILE A 202 0.80 -15.26 -3.40
CA ILE A 202 -0.08 -14.13 -3.07
C ILE A 202 0.20 -13.70 -1.64
N MET A 203 0.40 -12.41 -1.46
CA MET A 203 0.58 -11.77 -0.16
C MET A 203 -0.52 -10.75 0.08
N GLN A 204 -1.15 -10.80 1.25
CA GLN A 204 -2.31 -9.97 1.58
C GLN A 204 -2.08 -9.10 2.82
N ASP A 205 -2.52 -7.83 2.75
CA ASP A 205 -2.53 -6.91 3.89
C ASP A 205 -3.52 -7.38 4.97
N ARG A 206 -3.06 -7.44 6.23
CA ARG A 206 -3.90 -7.78 7.39
C ARG A 206 -5.07 -6.83 7.58
N LYS A 207 -4.87 -5.53 7.35
CA LYS A 207 -5.90 -4.52 7.65
C LYS A 207 -6.93 -4.40 6.55
N ARG A 208 -6.48 -4.33 5.28
CA ARG A 208 -7.37 -4.03 4.15
C ARG A 208 -7.85 -5.27 3.40
N ARG A 209 -7.29 -6.45 3.68
CA ARG A 209 -7.50 -7.67 2.87
C ARG A 209 -7.25 -7.44 1.37
N LYS A 210 -6.42 -6.45 1.04
CA LYS A 210 -6.00 -6.19 -0.33
C LYS A 210 -4.77 -7.04 -0.63
N ASN A 211 -4.73 -7.63 -1.81
CA ASN A 211 -3.52 -8.26 -2.31
C ASN A 211 -2.45 -7.17 -2.48
N LEU A 212 -1.33 -7.37 -1.81
CA LEU A 212 -0.18 -6.48 -1.84
C LEU A 212 0.83 -6.93 -2.89
N ILE A 213 0.99 -8.24 -3.04
CA ILE A 213 1.86 -8.85 -4.03
C ILE A 213 1.13 -10.05 -4.63
N GLU A 214 1.21 -10.10 -5.94
CA GLU A 214 0.80 -11.22 -6.77
C GLU A 214 2.03 -11.49 -7.63
N MET A 215 2.65 -12.65 -7.45
CA MET A 215 3.83 -13.01 -8.22
C MET A 215 3.68 -14.42 -8.79
N LEU A 216 4.14 -14.57 -10.02
CA LEU A 216 4.28 -15.86 -10.66
C LEU A 216 5.60 -15.90 -11.42
N PHE A 217 6.43 -16.90 -11.15
CA PHE A 217 7.74 -17.04 -11.77
C PHE A 217 8.12 -18.51 -11.87
N PHE A 218 9.10 -18.83 -12.71
CA PHE A 218 9.69 -20.17 -12.73
C PHE A 218 11.21 -20.12 -12.66
N VAL A 219 11.82 -21.21 -12.19
CA VAL A 219 13.27 -21.38 -12.16
C VAL A 219 13.70 -22.36 -13.24
N GLY A 220 14.56 -21.88 -14.14
CA GLY A 220 15.18 -22.70 -15.18
C GLY A 220 16.30 -23.58 -14.64
N LYS A 221 16.75 -24.55 -15.44
CA LYS A 221 17.86 -25.45 -15.10
C LYS A 221 19.18 -24.75 -14.78
N ASP A 222 19.37 -23.55 -15.31
CA ASP A 222 20.55 -22.70 -15.11
C ASP A 222 20.45 -21.89 -13.81
N GLY A 223 19.37 -22.06 -13.05
CA GLY A 223 19.08 -21.31 -11.82
C GLY A 223 18.63 -19.88 -12.09
N ARG A 224 18.29 -19.53 -13.33
CA ARG A 224 17.72 -18.22 -13.64
C ARG A 224 16.23 -18.21 -13.32
N VAL A 225 15.78 -17.07 -12.81
CA VAL A 225 14.38 -16.79 -12.52
C VAL A 225 13.76 -16.10 -13.72
N HIS A 226 12.62 -16.60 -14.16
CA HIS A 226 11.84 -16.08 -15.27
C HIS A 226 10.47 -15.64 -14.77
N TYR A 227 10.09 -14.40 -15.06
CA TYR A 227 8.80 -13.84 -14.65
C TYR A 227 7.72 -14.18 -15.68
N CYS A 228 6.61 -14.70 -15.19
CA CYS A 228 5.42 -14.97 -15.98
C CYS A 228 4.72 -13.66 -16.39
N SER A 229 4.08 -13.65 -17.56
CA SER A 229 3.69 -12.39 -18.20
C SER A 229 2.26 -11.93 -17.88
N GLN A 230 1.35 -12.84 -17.49
CA GLN A 230 -0.06 -12.46 -17.31
C GLN A 230 -0.36 -11.88 -15.93
N HIS A 231 0.21 -12.48 -14.89
CA HIS A 231 -0.17 -12.19 -13.49
C HIS A 231 0.81 -11.27 -12.73
N ASN A 232 1.95 -10.91 -13.33
CA ASN A 232 2.91 -9.96 -12.74
C ASN A 232 2.63 -8.50 -13.16
N LYS A 233 1.37 -8.04 -13.10
CA LYS A 233 1.07 -6.63 -13.37
C LYS A 233 1.42 -5.77 -12.15
N PRO A 234 2.04 -4.59 -12.34
CA PRO A 234 2.46 -3.70 -11.26
C PRO A 234 1.30 -3.09 -10.45
#